data_AF-A0A1M7Y9J9-F1
#
_entry.id   AF-A0A1M7Y9J9-F1
#
_cell.length_a   1.000
_cell.length_b   1.000
_cell.length_c   1.000
_cell.angle_alpha   90.00
_cell.angle_beta   90.00
_cell.angle_gamma   90.00
#
_symmetry.space_group_name_H-M   'P 1'
#
loop_
_entity.id
_entity.type
_entity.pdbx_description
1 polymer ?
#
loop_
_entity_poly.entity_id
_entity_poly.type
_entity_poly.pdbx_seq_one_letter_code
_entity_poly.pdbx_strand_id
1 'polypeptide(L)'
;MKKFVSVVLSLVLALSVFYYPPTTVSAASTASGTVVFSGSTSVNPLIQALGEAFMKKNPGIKIVEQNVTGSGAGITDAKDAKSTVDFGMSSRDLTSDEATALNKIQICLDGLAVVVNKKNPINEISPSLLYRIYSRDSSALTWNQAGGSYKTSVKIAPFGREAGSGTRSCFEDFFKVDYGKALPNSYDVKLDGSLASTGVMQTSVQNNTGAIGYMSLGDMDETKVKAVLVEGIAPSKYTVADGTYPIKRPFLLVYNKNKTITPAAQAFLDFISSADGQNIIDKMGFVKNNLVKVKAKSITLGSAALNVKPGSSVNLTAAVTPADTDNKKVAYSSSNTAVATVSSTGVVKGIKTGTAAITVKTTDGTNISKTCLVTVENPVTSVKLNKTTADVKVGKTVALKTTINPSAASNKTVIWSSSNPSVATVSLSGVVIGKKAGKAKITVTTVSGKKTAVCEVTVTK
;
A
#
# COMPACT_ATOMS: atom_id res chain seq x y z
N MET A 1 88.07 19.35 -1.46
CA MET A 1 87.75 20.42 -2.45
C MET A 1 87.06 19.80 -3.65
N LYS A 2 86.09 20.54 -4.21
CA LYS A 2 85.35 20.31 -5.47
C LYS A 2 84.03 19.50 -5.38
N LYS A 3 82.97 20.31 -5.45
CA LYS A 3 81.56 20.05 -5.79
C LYS A 3 81.41 19.13 -7.00
N PHE A 4 80.32 18.38 -7.07
CA PHE A 4 79.45 18.37 -8.26
C PHE A 4 78.02 17.98 -7.87
N VAL A 5 77.12 18.93 -8.12
CA VAL A 5 75.67 18.75 -8.21
C VAL A 5 75.40 18.02 -9.52
N SER A 6 74.51 17.03 -9.52
CA SER A 6 73.84 16.58 -10.74
C SER A 6 72.40 16.23 -10.43
N VAL A 7 71.55 17.10 -10.94
CA VAL A 7 70.11 16.95 -11.09
C VAL A 7 69.88 15.90 -12.17
N VAL A 8 69.13 14.85 -11.85
CA VAL A 8 68.54 13.95 -12.85
C VAL A 8 67.03 14.03 -12.72
N LEU A 9 66.45 14.68 -13.72
CA LEU A 9 65.03 14.72 -14.03
C LEU A 9 64.62 13.31 -14.50
N SER A 10 63.63 12.68 -13.86
CA SER A 10 63.05 11.43 -14.34
C SER A 10 61.52 11.49 -14.29
N LEU A 11 60.98 11.24 -15.48
CA LEU A 11 59.61 11.24 -15.95
C LEU A 11 58.62 10.59 -14.96
N VAL A 12 57.58 11.35 -14.57
CA VAL A 12 56.42 10.83 -13.85
C VAL A 12 55.52 10.10 -14.84
N LEU A 13 55.48 8.77 -14.78
CA LEU A 13 54.44 7.95 -15.40
C LEU A 13 53.34 7.73 -14.35
N ALA A 14 52.25 8.49 -14.45
CA ALA A 14 51.09 8.36 -13.59
C ALA A 14 50.31 7.08 -13.93
N LEU A 15 50.63 5.96 -13.27
CA LEU A 15 49.69 4.85 -13.10
C LEU A 15 48.80 5.18 -11.89
N SER A 16 47.57 5.64 -12.16
CA SER A 16 46.53 5.74 -11.14
C SER A 16 46.08 4.33 -10.75
N VAL A 17 46.76 3.74 -9.75
CA VAL A 17 46.24 2.59 -9.02
C VAL A 17 45.05 3.10 -8.22
N PHE A 18 43.83 2.74 -8.62
CA PHE A 18 42.65 2.92 -7.77
C PHE A 18 42.86 2.05 -6.53
N TYR A 19 43.33 2.68 -5.44
CA TYR A 19 43.31 2.11 -4.11
C TYR A 19 41.84 2.04 -3.70
N TYR A 20 41.18 0.93 -4.02
CA TYR A 20 39.94 0.56 -3.35
C TYR A 20 40.31 0.28 -1.90
N PRO A 21 39.85 1.08 -0.91
CA PRO A 21 39.97 0.66 0.47
C PRO A 21 39.27 -0.70 0.56
N PRO A 22 39.86 -1.71 1.22
CA PRO A 22 39.17 -2.96 1.44
C PRO A 22 37.83 -2.62 2.08
N THR A 23 36.75 -3.03 1.41
CA THR A 23 35.41 -2.99 1.97
C THR A 23 35.50 -3.66 3.33
N THR A 24 35.31 -2.88 4.39
CA THR A 24 35.17 -3.41 5.74
C THR A 24 34.00 -4.37 5.70
N VAL A 25 34.30 -5.66 5.65
CA VAL A 25 33.35 -6.69 6.05
C VAL A 25 33.02 -6.33 7.49
N SER A 26 31.79 -5.88 7.72
CA SER A 26 31.26 -5.64 9.06
C SER A 26 31.54 -6.89 9.88
N ALA A 27 32.40 -6.79 10.88
CA ALA A 27 32.70 -7.89 11.78
C ALA A 27 31.37 -8.40 12.36
N ALA A 28 31.13 -9.71 12.27
CA ALA A 28 30.03 -10.34 12.96
C ALA A 28 30.13 -9.98 14.46
N SER A 29 29.03 -9.53 15.05
CA SER A 29 28.97 -9.11 16.45
C SER A 29 29.47 -10.23 17.36
N THR A 30 30.56 -9.98 18.09
CA THR A 30 31.14 -10.89 19.11
C THR A 30 30.36 -10.86 20.42
N ALA A 31 29.13 -10.35 20.43
CA ALA A 31 28.34 -10.20 21.64
C ALA A 31 27.76 -11.55 22.09
N SER A 32 27.99 -11.89 23.35
CA SER A 32 27.40 -13.05 24.02
C SER A 32 26.63 -12.63 25.27
N GLY A 33 25.59 -13.36 25.65
CA GLY A 33 24.86 -13.09 26.88
C GLY A 33 23.42 -13.61 26.84
N THR A 34 22.66 -13.26 27.87
CA THR A 34 21.24 -13.58 27.98
C THR A 34 20.45 -12.29 28.14
N VAL A 35 19.32 -12.18 27.44
CA VAL A 35 18.34 -11.11 27.61
C VAL A 35 17.07 -11.73 28.19
N VAL A 36 16.70 -11.29 29.39
CA VAL A 36 15.58 -11.86 30.15
C VAL A 36 14.35 -10.97 30.10
N PHE A 37 13.22 -11.52 29.71
CA PHE A 37 11.91 -10.87 29.63
C PHE A 37 10.95 -11.41 30.68
N SER A 38 10.02 -10.58 31.14
CA SER A 38 8.92 -11.01 32.02
C SER A 38 7.59 -10.31 31.71
N GLY A 39 6.46 -10.97 31.97
CA GLY A 39 5.17 -10.29 32.08
C GLY A 39 4.13 -10.59 30.99
N SER A 40 3.85 -9.63 30.12
CA SER A 40 2.64 -9.63 29.28
C SER A 40 2.47 -10.86 28.40
N THR A 41 1.33 -11.54 28.59
CA THR A 41 0.89 -12.68 27.75
C THR A 41 0.48 -12.28 26.34
N SER A 42 0.24 -10.99 26.06
CA SER A 42 -0.02 -10.48 24.71
C SER A 42 1.23 -10.02 23.97
N VAL A 43 2.28 -9.62 24.69
CA VAL A 43 3.55 -9.21 24.05
C VAL A 43 4.45 -10.42 23.81
N ASN A 44 4.32 -11.45 24.65
CA ASN A 44 5.17 -12.64 24.61
C ASN A 44 5.24 -13.33 23.24
N PRO A 45 4.13 -13.58 22.50
CA PRO A 45 4.24 -14.23 21.19
C PRO A 45 5.10 -13.44 20.19
N LEU A 46 5.04 -12.10 20.24
CA LEU A 46 5.87 -11.24 19.41
C LEU A 46 7.36 -11.33 19.81
N ILE A 47 7.65 -11.32 21.12
CA ILE A 47 9.02 -11.44 21.62
C ILE A 47 9.62 -12.81 21.27
N GLN A 48 8.83 -13.89 21.34
CA GLN A 48 9.26 -15.22 20.90
C GLN A 48 9.64 -15.23 19.42
N ALA A 49 8.77 -14.70 18.54
CA ALA A 49 9.05 -14.66 17.10
C ALA A 49 10.28 -13.79 16.76
N LEU A 50 10.43 -12.64 17.42
CA LEU A 50 11.60 -11.77 17.27
C LEU A 50 12.86 -12.44 17.82
N GLY A 51 12.76 -13.08 18.98
CA GLY A 51 13.85 -13.77 19.66
C GLY A 51 14.39 -14.94 18.85
N GLU A 52 13.50 -15.78 18.31
CA GLU A 52 13.89 -16.88 17.41
C GLU A 52 14.65 -16.39 16.18
N ALA A 53 14.16 -15.32 15.53
CA ALA A 53 14.81 -14.75 14.36
C ALA A 53 16.16 -14.10 14.70
N PHE A 54 16.24 -13.41 15.84
CA PHE A 54 17.45 -12.77 16.31
C PHE A 54 18.53 -13.79 16.68
N MET A 55 18.19 -14.82 17.45
CA MET A 55 19.13 -15.84 17.91
C MET A 55 19.75 -16.63 16.75
N LYS A 56 19.02 -16.81 15.64
CA LYS A 56 19.57 -17.40 14.41
C LYS A 56 20.73 -16.59 13.82
N LYS A 57 20.70 -15.26 13.96
CA LYS A 57 21.75 -14.34 13.49
C LYS A 57 22.82 -14.06 14.55
N ASN A 58 22.50 -14.31 15.82
CA ASN A 58 23.34 -14.00 16.97
C ASN A 58 23.43 -15.21 17.91
N PRO A 59 24.10 -16.31 17.50
CA PRO A 59 24.06 -17.58 18.23
C PRO A 59 24.63 -17.51 19.67
N GLY A 60 25.48 -16.51 19.94
CA GLY A 60 26.04 -16.24 21.27
C GLY A 60 25.09 -15.54 22.24
N ILE A 61 23.95 -15.04 21.78
CA ILE A 61 22.94 -14.39 22.63
C ILE A 61 21.73 -15.31 22.79
N LYS A 62 21.22 -15.39 24.02
CA LYS A 62 19.97 -16.09 24.36
C LYS A 62 18.88 -15.09 24.72
N ILE A 63 17.67 -15.38 24.25
CA ILE A 63 16.44 -14.70 24.67
C ILE A 63 15.69 -15.66 25.59
N VAL A 64 15.31 -15.20 26.77
CA VAL A 64 14.63 -16.00 27.79
C VAL A 64 13.42 -15.24 28.32
N GLU A 65 12.25 -15.85 28.26
CA GLU A 65 11.03 -15.33 28.88
C GLU A 65 10.71 -16.09 30.17
N GLN A 66 10.39 -15.38 31.24
CA GLN A 66 9.97 -15.93 32.53
C GLN A 66 8.74 -15.19 33.06
N ASN A 67 8.04 -15.74 34.06
CA ASN A 67 6.91 -15.08 34.72
C ASN A 67 5.91 -14.41 33.74
N VAL A 68 5.52 -15.14 32.68
CA VAL A 68 4.62 -14.65 31.62
C VAL A 68 3.17 -14.70 32.10
N THR A 69 2.84 -13.87 33.09
CA THR A 69 1.56 -13.89 33.83
C THR A 69 0.73 -12.61 33.68
N GLY A 70 1.24 -11.61 32.94
CA GLY A 70 0.54 -10.34 32.71
C GLY A 70 1.47 -9.12 32.76
N SER A 71 0.97 -7.98 32.27
CA SER A 71 1.76 -6.74 32.22
C SER A 71 2.16 -6.23 33.62
N GLY A 72 1.30 -6.43 34.63
CA GLY A 72 1.61 -6.06 36.01
C GLY A 72 2.82 -6.80 36.58
N ALA A 73 2.98 -8.09 36.26
CA ALA A 73 4.14 -8.88 36.66
C ALA A 73 5.42 -8.35 36.00
N GLY A 74 5.40 -8.13 34.68
CA GLY A 74 6.55 -7.57 33.95
C GLY A 74 6.98 -6.19 34.46
N ILE A 75 6.01 -5.30 34.75
CA ILE A 75 6.27 -3.98 35.32
C ILE A 75 6.87 -4.10 36.74
N THR A 76 6.36 -5.03 37.56
CA THR A 76 6.87 -5.26 38.91
C THR A 76 8.30 -5.78 38.87
N ASP A 77 8.56 -6.80 38.06
CA ASP A 77 9.89 -7.39 37.90
C ASP A 77 10.90 -6.39 37.33
N ALA A 78 10.47 -5.52 36.40
CA ALA A 78 11.31 -4.47 35.84
C ALA A 78 11.58 -3.32 36.82
N LYS A 79 10.72 -3.08 37.81
CA LYS A 79 10.92 -2.04 38.84
C LYS A 79 11.99 -2.44 39.83
N ASP A 80 12.17 -3.71 40.12
CA ASP A 80 13.24 -4.17 41.00
C ASP A 80 14.59 -4.04 40.28
N ALA A 81 15.41 -3.06 40.70
CA ALA A 81 16.74 -2.83 40.15
C ALA A 81 17.69 -4.03 40.36
N LYS A 82 17.38 -4.94 41.29
CA LYS A 82 18.15 -6.17 41.56
C LYS A 82 17.64 -7.38 40.77
N SER A 83 16.54 -7.24 40.05
CA SER A 83 15.97 -8.31 39.23
C SER A 83 16.90 -8.70 38.09
N THR A 84 16.90 -10.01 37.79
CA THR A 84 17.58 -10.57 36.61
C THR A 84 16.85 -10.22 35.31
N VAL A 85 15.60 -9.75 35.38
CA VAL A 85 14.80 -9.32 34.22
C VAL A 85 15.40 -8.06 33.61
N ASP A 86 15.76 -8.10 32.33
CA ASP A 86 16.21 -6.94 31.57
C ASP A 86 15.03 -6.08 31.15
N PHE A 87 13.96 -6.71 30.67
CA PHE A 87 12.75 -6.01 30.22
C PHE A 87 11.46 -6.63 30.74
N GLY A 88 10.65 -5.81 31.39
CA GLY A 88 9.23 -6.09 31.60
C GLY A 88 8.44 -5.85 30.31
N MET A 89 7.61 -6.81 29.93
CA MET A 89 6.69 -6.70 28.80
C MET A 89 5.35 -6.15 29.27
N SER A 90 4.87 -5.07 28.65
CA SER A 90 3.57 -4.46 28.94
C SER A 90 2.75 -4.25 27.68
N SER A 91 1.45 -4.57 27.73
CA SER A 91 0.47 -4.29 26.67
C SER A 91 -0.51 -3.18 27.07
N ARG A 92 -0.04 -2.27 27.93
CA ARG A 92 -0.67 -1.01 28.34
C ARG A 92 0.42 0.01 28.58
N ASP A 93 0.06 1.29 28.62
CA ASP A 93 1.02 2.31 29.03
C ASP A 93 1.33 2.21 30.54
N LEU A 94 2.44 2.82 30.95
CA LEU A 94 2.81 2.99 32.34
C LEU A 94 1.88 4.01 33.01
N THR A 95 1.53 3.76 34.26
CA THR A 95 0.93 4.80 35.11
C THR A 95 1.97 5.89 35.42
N SER A 96 1.50 7.07 35.84
CA SER A 96 2.39 8.16 36.25
C SER A 96 3.40 7.73 37.32
N ASP A 97 2.95 6.92 38.29
CA ASP A 97 3.81 6.40 39.37
C ASP A 97 4.84 5.39 38.84
N GLU A 98 4.44 4.49 37.94
CA GLU A 98 5.35 3.53 37.30
C GLU A 98 6.43 4.24 36.47
N ALA A 99 6.05 5.31 35.75
CA ALA A 99 6.95 6.11 34.94
C ALA A 99 8.00 6.90 35.77
N THR A 100 7.84 7.00 37.10
CA THR A 100 8.88 7.58 37.96
C THR A 100 10.11 6.67 38.04
N ALA A 101 9.92 5.36 38.09
CA ALA A 101 10.98 4.36 38.30
C ALA A 101 11.44 3.65 37.00
N LEU A 102 10.62 3.67 35.95
CA LEU A 102 10.85 2.91 34.73
C LEU A 102 11.07 3.81 33.50
N ASN A 103 11.95 3.37 32.63
CA ASN A 103 11.96 3.75 31.22
C ASN A 103 11.02 2.82 30.43
N LYS A 104 10.49 3.32 29.31
CA LYS A 104 9.67 2.54 28.38
C LYS A 104 10.18 2.68 26.95
N ILE A 105 10.14 1.57 26.22
CA ILE A 105 10.40 1.47 24.79
C ILE A 105 9.15 0.88 24.18
N GLN A 106 8.43 1.67 23.39
CA GLN A 106 7.36 1.11 22.58
C GLN A 106 8.01 0.28 21.48
N ILE A 107 7.45 -0.88 21.14
CA ILE A 107 7.96 -1.74 20.05
C ILE A 107 6.98 -1.85 18.87
N CYS A 108 5.68 -1.70 19.13
CA CYS A 108 4.63 -1.60 18.12
C CYS A 108 3.33 -1.07 18.77
N LEU A 109 2.31 -0.81 17.94
CA LEU A 109 0.92 -0.71 18.38
C LEU A 109 0.16 -2.01 18.08
N ASP A 110 -0.78 -2.33 18.94
CA ASP A 110 -1.71 -3.44 18.81
C ASP A 110 -3.15 -2.92 18.81
N GLY A 111 -4.02 -3.59 18.08
CA GLY A 111 -5.46 -3.41 18.19
C GLY A 111 -6.02 -4.37 19.24
N LEU A 112 -6.96 -3.91 20.06
CA LEU A 112 -7.70 -4.81 20.93
C LEU A 112 -9.01 -5.22 20.24
N ALA A 113 -9.02 -6.43 19.69
CA ALA A 113 -10.19 -6.97 19.01
C ALA A 113 -11.23 -7.41 20.04
N VAL A 114 -12.47 -6.95 19.87
CA VAL A 114 -13.62 -7.56 20.54
C VAL A 114 -13.97 -8.82 19.75
N VAL A 115 -14.00 -9.96 20.42
CA VAL A 115 -14.14 -11.27 19.78
C VAL A 115 -15.35 -12.01 20.32
N VAL A 116 -15.99 -12.75 19.43
CA VAL A 116 -17.08 -13.68 19.72
C VAL A 116 -16.78 -15.04 19.11
N ASN A 117 -17.57 -16.04 19.50
CA ASN A 117 -17.54 -17.34 18.86
C ASN A 117 -17.81 -17.24 17.36
N LYS A 118 -17.21 -18.08 16.51
CA LYS A 118 -17.46 -18.04 15.06
C LYS A 118 -18.91 -18.28 14.66
N LYS A 119 -19.65 -19.09 15.44
CA LYS A 119 -21.08 -19.35 15.21
C LYS A 119 -21.97 -18.22 15.70
N ASN A 120 -21.41 -17.24 16.42
CA ASN A 120 -22.14 -16.09 16.87
C ASN A 120 -22.44 -15.18 15.65
N PRO A 121 -23.70 -14.76 15.43
CA PRO A 121 -24.10 -14.00 14.25
C PRO A 121 -23.86 -12.48 14.34
N ILE A 122 -23.45 -11.89 15.47
CA ILE A 122 -23.14 -10.45 15.46
C ILE A 122 -21.92 -10.17 14.61
N ASN A 123 -21.96 -9.10 13.84
CA ASN A 123 -20.80 -8.62 13.11
C ASN A 123 -20.35 -7.26 13.62
N GLU A 124 -21.15 -6.58 14.43
CA GLU A 124 -20.87 -5.25 14.95
C GLU A 124 -21.36 -5.12 16.39
N ILE A 125 -20.67 -4.29 17.16
CA ILE A 125 -21.07 -3.88 18.49
C ILE A 125 -20.78 -2.39 18.71
N SER A 126 -21.74 -1.66 19.29
CA SER A 126 -21.50 -0.30 19.73
C SER A 126 -20.77 -0.28 21.09
N PRO A 127 -19.97 0.76 21.40
CA PRO A 127 -19.36 0.91 22.73
C PRO A 127 -20.39 0.93 23.85
N SER A 128 -21.56 1.53 23.61
CA SER A 128 -22.68 1.54 24.56
C SER A 128 -23.18 0.14 24.89
N LEU A 129 -23.35 -0.72 23.88
CA LEU A 129 -23.78 -2.11 24.06
C LEU A 129 -22.69 -2.93 24.75
N LEU A 130 -21.42 -2.75 24.35
CA LEU A 130 -20.28 -3.42 24.97
C LEU A 130 -20.19 -3.07 26.46
N TYR A 131 -20.36 -1.80 26.82
CA TYR A 131 -20.41 -1.36 28.22
C TYR A 131 -21.55 -2.03 28.99
N ARG A 132 -22.77 -2.08 28.44
CA ARG A 132 -23.92 -2.76 29.08
C ARG A 132 -23.66 -4.24 29.33
N ILE A 133 -23.07 -4.94 28.37
CA ILE A 133 -22.72 -6.36 28.50
C ILE A 133 -21.74 -6.56 29.67
N TYR A 134 -20.66 -5.80 29.69
CA TYR A 134 -19.59 -5.95 30.68
C TYR A 134 -19.93 -5.36 32.05
N SER A 135 -20.88 -4.43 32.12
CA SER A 135 -21.48 -3.97 33.37
C SER A 135 -22.64 -4.86 33.85
N ARG A 136 -23.00 -5.90 33.09
CA ARG A 136 -24.16 -6.80 33.32
C ARG A 136 -25.46 -6.04 33.54
N ASP A 137 -25.72 -5.09 32.67
CA ASP A 137 -27.04 -4.47 32.56
C ASP A 137 -28.09 -5.54 32.18
N SER A 138 -29.23 -5.53 32.87
CA SER A 138 -30.31 -6.51 32.66
C SER A 138 -30.94 -6.45 31.26
N SER A 139 -30.78 -5.33 30.54
CA SER A 139 -31.22 -5.15 29.16
C SER A 139 -30.28 -5.79 28.11
N ALA A 140 -29.17 -6.41 28.53
CA ALA A 140 -28.19 -7.04 27.65
C ALA A 140 -27.70 -8.40 28.18
N LEU A 141 -28.60 -9.21 28.73
CA LEU A 141 -28.26 -10.54 29.27
C LEU A 141 -28.28 -11.63 28.19
N THR A 142 -29.03 -11.41 27.11
CA THR A 142 -29.09 -12.31 25.97
C THR A 142 -28.86 -11.57 24.66
N TRP A 143 -28.40 -12.31 23.65
CA TRP A 143 -28.04 -11.74 22.36
C TRP A 143 -29.20 -11.09 21.59
N ASN A 144 -30.42 -11.57 21.80
CA ASN A 144 -31.66 -10.96 21.31
C ASN A 144 -32.02 -9.65 22.04
N GLN A 145 -31.80 -9.55 23.36
CA GLN A 145 -32.00 -8.30 24.12
C GLN A 145 -30.96 -7.24 23.73
N ALA A 146 -29.77 -7.67 23.32
CA ALA A 146 -28.69 -6.80 22.85
C ALA A 146 -28.96 -6.13 21.48
N GLY A 147 -30.13 -6.36 20.85
CA GLY A 147 -30.54 -5.68 19.61
C GLY A 147 -30.01 -6.29 18.32
N GLY A 148 -29.41 -7.48 18.36
CA GLY A 148 -29.00 -8.22 17.16
C GLY A 148 -30.15 -9.00 16.53
N SER A 149 -30.05 -9.32 15.23
CA SER A 149 -30.99 -10.17 14.48
C SER A 149 -30.87 -11.66 14.87
N TYR A 150 -30.98 -11.98 16.16
CA TYR A 150 -30.92 -13.35 16.68
C TYR A 150 -32.29 -14.01 16.64
N LYS A 151 -32.35 -15.21 16.07
CA LYS A 151 -33.55 -16.07 16.12
C LYS A 151 -33.68 -16.87 17.44
N THR A 152 -32.70 -16.81 18.34
CA THR A 152 -32.66 -17.64 19.56
C THR A 152 -32.11 -16.90 20.78
N SER A 153 -32.71 -17.16 21.95
CA SER A 153 -32.33 -16.62 23.27
C SER A 153 -31.04 -17.26 23.82
N VAL A 154 -29.88 -16.91 23.26
CA VAL A 154 -28.57 -17.32 23.80
C VAL A 154 -28.11 -16.30 24.85
N LYS A 155 -27.78 -16.77 26.06
CA LYS A 155 -27.18 -15.96 27.12
C LYS A 155 -25.83 -15.40 26.66
N ILE A 156 -25.60 -14.11 26.88
CA ILE A 156 -24.29 -13.49 26.66
C ILE A 156 -23.36 -13.88 27.80
N ALA A 157 -22.19 -14.40 27.44
CA ALA A 157 -21.15 -14.79 28.38
C ALA A 157 -19.92 -13.87 28.25
N PRO A 158 -19.89 -12.72 28.95
CA PRO A 158 -18.71 -11.86 28.96
C PRO A 158 -17.56 -12.53 29.72
N PHE A 159 -16.46 -12.75 29.00
CA PHE A 159 -15.18 -13.11 29.57
C PHE A 159 -14.30 -11.86 29.66
N GLY A 160 -13.63 -11.72 30.79
CA GLY A 160 -12.61 -10.70 31.03
C GLY A 160 -11.28 -11.33 31.38
N ARG A 161 -10.34 -10.49 31.79
CA ARG A 161 -8.97 -10.87 32.13
C ARG A 161 -8.67 -10.58 33.60
N GLU A 162 -7.64 -11.24 34.11
CA GLU A 162 -7.13 -11.03 35.47
C GLU A 162 -6.69 -9.58 35.71
N ALA A 163 -6.69 -9.12 36.97
CA ALA A 163 -6.38 -7.72 37.32
C ALA A 163 -4.97 -7.27 36.88
N GLY A 164 -4.01 -8.19 36.78
CA GLY A 164 -2.65 -7.92 36.28
C GLY A 164 -2.53 -7.78 34.75
N SER A 165 -3.65 -7.92 34.01
CA SER A 165 -3.64 -7.92 32.55
C SER A 165 -3.61 -6.52 31.97
N GLY A 166 -2.60 -6.20 31.16
CA GLY A 166 -2.62 -4.98 30.34
C GLY A 166 -3.72 -4.99 29.29
N THR A 167 -4.17 -6.18 28.86
CA THR A 167 -5.35 -6.34 27.99
C THR A 167 -6.64 -5.90 28.68
N ARG A 168 -6.80 -6.24 29.96
CA ARG A 168 -7.90 -5.70 30.77
C ARG A 168 -7.80 -4.19 30.92
N SER A 169 -6.63 -3.68 31.31
CA SER A 169 -6.47 -2.24 31.53
C SER A 169 -6.82 -1.43 30.29
N CYS A 170 -6.34 -1.84 29.11
CA CYS A 170 -6.72 -1.18 27.84
C CYS A 170 -8.23 -1.23 27.57
N PHE A 171 -8.88 -2.36 27.86
CA PHE A 171 -10.33 -2.50 27.68
C PHE A 171 -11.13 -1.61 28.64
N GLU A 172 -10.71 -1.51 29.89
CA GLU A 172 -11.33 -0.64 30.90
C GLU A 172 -11.07 0.85 30.60
N ASP A 173 -9.85 1.18 30.18
CA ASP A 173 -9.46 2.54 29.82
C ASP A 173 -10.23 3.04 28.60
N PHE A 174 -10.52 2.18 27.62
CA PHE A 174 -11.40 2.54 26.49
C PHE A 174 -12.75 3.09 26.97
N PHE A 175 -13.37 2.44 27.96
CA PHE A 175 -14.63 2.99 28.49
C PHE A 175 -14.43 4.25 29.32
N LYS A 176 -13.39 4.28 30.17
CA LYS A 176 -13.15 5.38 31.09
C LYS A 176 -12.73 6.66 30.37
N VAL A 177 -11.77 6.56 29.46
CA VAL A 177 -11.12 7.67 28.77
C VAL A 177 -11.91 8.04 27.52
N ASP A 178 -12.21 7.07 26.66
CA ASP A 178 -12.77 7.36 25.34
C ASP A 178 -14.31 7.43 25.36
N TYR A 179 -14.95 6.77 26.32
CA TYR A 179 -16.40 6.75 26.48
C TYR A 179 -16.91 7.47 27.75
N GLY A 180 -16.02 8.01 28.58
CA GLY A 180 -16.35 8.76 29.79
C GLY A 180 -17.09 7.96 30.88
N LYS A 181 -17.03 6.61 30.84
CA LYS A 181 -17.73 5.72 31.77
C LYS A 181 -16.81 4.62 32.29
N ALA A 182 -16.52 4.62 33.59
CA ALA A 182 -15.81 3.49 34.18
C ALA A 182 -16.75 2.27 34.32
N LEU A 183 -16.23 1.08 34.06
CA LEU A 183 -16.94 -0.16 34.43
C LEU A 183 -17.14 -0.21 35.96
N PRO A 184 -18.21 -0.86 36.45
CA PRO A 184 -18.52 -0.85 37.88
C PRO A 184 -17.46 -1.59 38.70
N ASN A 185 -17.28 -1.24 39.97
CA ASN A 185 -16.36 -1.93 40.88
C ASN A 185 -16.65 -3.44 41.01
N SER A 186 -17.89 -3.86 40.75
CA SER A 186 -18.31 -5.27 40.70
C SER A 186 -18.08 -5.94 39.35
N TYR A 187 -17.26 -5.36 38.47
CA TYR A 187 -16.97 -5.87 37.14
C TYR A 187 -16.54 -7.35 37.17
N ASP A 188 -15.61 -7.73 38.04
CA ASP A 188 -15.09 -9.10 38.09
C ASP A 188 -16.15 -10.14 38.42
N VAL A 189 -16.96 -9.90 39.46
CA VAL A 189 -18.05 -10.81 39.86
C VAL A 189 -19.19 -10.86 38.85
N LYS A 190 -19.20 -9.92 37.91
CA LYS A 190 -20.16 -9.84 36.81
C LYS A 190 -19.69 -10.62 35.59
N LEU A 191 -18.45 -11.07 35.48
CA LEU A 191 -18.00 -11.88 34.34
C LEU A 191 -18.49 -13.34 34.44
N ASP A 192 -18.67 -14.04 33.30
CA ASP A 192 -18.78 -15.52 33.31
C ASP A 192 -17.39 -16.17 33.49
N GLY A 193 -16.31 -15.42 33.29
CA GLY A 193 -14.96 -15.85 33.65
C GLY A 193 -13.93 -14.72 33.60
N SER A 194 -13.01 -14.74 34.57
CA SER A 194 -11.77 -13.95 34.57
C SER A 194 -10.61 -14.87 34.21
N LEU A 195 -10.08 -14.69 33.01
CA LEU A 195 -9.17 -15.65 32.37
C LEU A 195 -7.73 -15.16 32.47
N ALA A 196 -6.78 -16.06 32.79
CA ALA A 196 -5.39 -15.71 33.11
C ALA A 196 -4.49 -15.31 31.92
N SER A 197 -4.92 -15.55 30.67
CA SER A 197 -4.08 -15.28 29.49
C SER A 197 -4.87 -14.99 28.23
N THR A 198 -4.19 -14.42 27.24
CA THR A 198 -4.74 -14.14 25.91
C THR A 198 -5.08 -15.43 25.16
N GLY A 199 -4.26 -16.49 25.29
CA GLY A 199 -4.55 -17.80 24.69
C GLY A 199 -5.75 -18.51 25.32
N VAL A 200 -5.94 -18.37 26.64
CA VAL A 200 -7.12 -18.91 27.34
C VAL A 200 -8.38 -18.16 26.89
N MET A 201 -8.32 -16.82 26.74
CA MET A 201 -9.42 -16.03 26.19
C MET A 201 -9.90 -16.56 24.83
N GLN A 202 -8.98 -16.76 23.89
CA GLN A 202 -9.32 -17.29 22.57
C GLN A 202 -10.02 -18.66 22.65
N THR A 203 -9.47 -19.56 23.47
CA THR A 203 -10.02 -20.91 23.65
C THR A 203 -11.41 -20.90 24.30
N SER A 204 -11.61 -20.07 25.33
CA SER A 204 -12.91 -19.91 25.99
C SER A 204 -13.97 -19.35 25.03
N VAL A 205 -13.62 -18.37 24.20
CA VAL A 205 -14.53 -17.79 23.20
C VAL A 205 -14.84 -18.79 22.08
N GLN A 206 -13.83 -19.53 21.61
CA GLN A 206 -13.99 -20.59 20.61
C GLN A 206 -14.98 -21.68 21.06
N ASN A 207 -14.97 -22.03 22.35
CA ASN A 207 -15.76 -23.15 22.87
C ASN A 207 -17.14 -22.78 23.42
N ASN A 208 -17.49 -21.49 23.45
CA ASN A 208 -18.78 -21.03 23.98
C ASN A 208 -19.49 -20.11 22.99
N THR A 209 -20.61 -20.56 22.41
CA THR A 209 -21.38 -19.82 21.40
C THR A 209 -22.01 -18.52 21.92
N GLY A 210 -22.18 -18.39 23.23
CA GLY A 210 -22.64 -17.17 23.88
C GLY A 210 -21.53 -16.18 24.23
N ALA A 211 -20.26 -16.57 24.07
CA ALA A 211 -19.12 -15.81 24.56
C ALA A 211 -18.86 -14.52 23.80
N ILE A 212 -18.46 -13.52 24.57
CA ILE A 212 -17.79 -12.31 24.11
C ILE A 212 -16.55 -12.08 24.97
N GLY A 213 -15.46 -11.70 24.32
CA GLY A 213 -14.18 -11.45 24.95
C GLY A 213 -13.46 -10.31 24.24
N TYR A 214 -12.26 -10.01 24.71
CA TYR A 214 -11.34 -9.07 24.06
C TYR A 214 -9.93 -9.65 24.09
N MET A 215 -9.20 -9.51 22.99
CA MET A 215 -7.85 -10.05 22.87
C MET A 215 -6.98 -9.22 21.93
N SER A 216 -5.67 -9.45 21.99
CA SER A 216 -4.73 -8.85 21.04
C SER A 216 -5.12 -9.26 19.62
N LEU A 217 -5.15 -8.29 18.71
CA LEU A 217 -5.46 -8.53 17.31
C LEU A 217 -4.37 -9.35 16.63
N GLY A 218 -3.10 -9.07 16.90
CA GLY A 218 -1.99 -9.83 16.29
C GLY A 218 -1.87 -11.26 16.79
N ASP A 219 -2.40 -11.57 17.99
CA ASP A 219 -2.45 -12.95 18.53
C ASP A 219 -3.73 -13.70 18.13
N MET A 220 -4.65 -13.05 17.41
CA MET A 220 -5.95 -13.63 17.08
C MET A 220 -5.85 -14.63 15.94
N ASP A 221 -6.36 -15.83 16.18
CA ASP A 221 -6.57 -16.88 15.19
C ASP A 221 -8.02 -16.81 14.67
N GLU A 222 -8.19 -16.19 13.51
CA GLU A 222 -9.49 -16.05 12.82
C GLU A 222 -10.12 -17.39 12.44
N THR A 223 -9.36 -18.49 12.48
CA THR A 223 -9.94 -19.83 12.27
C THR A 223 -10.74 -20.29 13.49
N LYS A 224 -10.45 -19.75 14.69
CA LYS A 224 -11.03 -20.16 15.98
C LYS A 224 -12.09 -19.20 16.53
N VAL A 225 -11.87 -17.89 16.37
CA VAL A 225 -12.78 -16.84 16.85
C VAL A 225 -13.11 -15.85 15.75
N LYS A 226 -14.08 -14.98 16.00
CA LYS A 226 -14.49 -13.93 15.06
C LYS A 226 -14.39 -12.58 15.76
N ALA A 227 -13.64 -11.65 15.18
CA ALA A 227 -13.67 -10.25 15.59
C ALA A 227 -14.94 -9.56 15.09
N VAL A 228 -15.46 -8.62 15.88
CA VAL A 228 -16.61 -7.80 15.51
C VAL A 228 -16.17 -6.37 15.20
N LEU A 229 -16.93 -5.69 14.34
CA LEU A 229 -16.77 -4.27 14.09
C LEU A 229 -17.11 -3.50 15.38
N VAL A 230 -16.34 -2.47 15.68
CA VAL A 230 -16.63 -1.51 16.74
C VAL A 230 -16.87 -0.17 16.07
N GLU A 231 -18.06 0.41 16.26
CA GLU A 231 -18.50 1.64 15.57
C GLU A 231 -18.44 1.52 14.03
N GLY A 232 -18.84 0.37 13.48
CA GLY A 232 -18.75 0.11 12.05
C GLY A 232 -17.32 -0.06 11.51
N ILE A 233 -16.29 -0.01 12.35
CA ILE A 233 -14.88 -0.16 11.96
C ILE A 233 -14.38 -1.56 12.29
N ALA A 234 -13.87 -2.27 11.29
CA ALA A 234 -13.25 -3.56 11.49
C ALA A 234 -11.86 -3.41 12.15
N PRO A 235 -11.50 -4.25 13.14
CA PRO A 235 -10.14 -4.28 13.65
C PRO A 235 -9.17 -4.82 12.59
N SER A 236 -8.13 -4.07 12.29
CA SER A 236 -7.04 -4.48 11.41
C SER A 236 -5.80 -3.65 11.73
N LYS A 237 -4.60 -4.13 11.35
CA LYS A 237 -3.41 -3.28 11.44
C LYS A 237 -3.54 -1.95 10.70
N TYR A 238 -4.33 -1.89 9.63
CA TYR A 238 -4.53 -0.67 8.85
C TYR A 238 -5.42 0.35 9.58
N THR A 239 -6.54 -0.12 10.14
CA THR A 239 -7.48 0.73 10.89
C THR A 239 -6.95 1.13 12.26
N VAL A 240 -6.08 0.32 12.86
CA VAL A 240 -5.30 0.71 14.06
C VAL A 240 -4.27 1.78 13.70
N ALA A 241 -3.53 1.60 12.60
CA ALA A 241 -2.47 2.52 12.18
C ALA A 241 -3.00 3.90 11.74
N ASP A 242 -4.15 3.95 11.06
CA ASP A 242 -4.75 5.21 10.65
C ASP A 242 -5.57 5.90 11.75
N GLY A 243 -5.76 5.23 12.90
CA GLY A 243 -6.45 5.74 14.07
C GLY A 243 -7.98 5.66 14.00
N THR A 244 -8.55 5.02 12.97
CA THR A 244 -10.00 4.86 12.83
C THR A 244 -10.57 3.78 13.75
N TYR A 245 -9.81 2.72 14.06
CA TYR A 245 -10.23 1.72 15.03
C TYR A 245 -10.01 2.24 16.47
N PRO A 246 -11.04 2.24 17.33
CA PRO A 246 -10.99 3.00 18.58
C PRO A 246 -10.16 2.32 19.68
N ILE A 247 -10.11 0.98 19.73
CA ILE A 247 -9.47 0.27 20.85
C ILE A 247 -8.05 -0.15 20.44
N LYS A 248 -7.05 0.66 20.79
CA LYS A 248 -5.64 0.42 20.48
C LYS A 248 -4.75 0.64 21.69
N ARG A 249 -3.57 0.02 21.69
CA ARG A 249 -2.62 0.10 22.81
C ARG A 249 -1.17 -0.03 22.36
N PRO A 250 -0.22 0.54 23.14
CA PRO A 250 1.18 0.29 22.92
C PRO A 250 1.58 -1.09 23.47
N PHE A 251 2.46 -1.77 22.73
CA PHE A 251 3.29 -2.82 23.31
C PHE A 251 4.62 -2.20 23.71
N LEU A 252 4.98 -2.37 24.98
CA LEU A 252 6.14 -1.78 25.61
C LEU A 252 7.09 -2.85 26.14
N LEU A 253 8.38 -2.56 26.02
CA LEU A 253 9.43 -3.09 26.87
C LEU A 253 9.78 -2.01 27.90
N VAL A 254 9.75 -2.35 29.18
CA VAL A 254 10.02 -1.42 30.28
C VAL A 254 11.19 -1.92 31.12
N TYR A 255 12.00 -1.01 31.64
CA TYR A 255 13.19 -1.34 32.42
C TYR A 255 13.47 -0.28 33.46
N ASN A 256 14.10 -0.66 34.58
CA ASN A 256 14.45 0.28 35.65
C ASN A 256 15.37 1.40 35.12
N LYS A 257 15.09 2.66 35.47
CA LYS A 257 15.92 3.82 35.08
C LYS A 257 17.37 3.73 35.53
N ASN A 258 17.61 3.07 36.64
CA ASN A 258 18.94 2.89 37.23
C ASN A 258 19.65 1.63 36.73
N LYS A 259 19.00 0.82 35.88
CA LYS A 259 19.60 -0.38 35.29
C LYS A 259 20.24 -0.04 33.94
N THR A 260 21.50 -0.44 33.78
CA THR A 260 22.22 -0.29 32.51
C THR A 260 21.77 -1.37 31.54
N ILE A 261 21.44 -0.98 30.31
CA ILE A 261 21.13 -1.94 29.24
C ILE A 261 22.42 -2.68 28.85
N THR A 262 22.38 -4.01 28.89
CA THR A 262 23.53 -4.83 28.49
C THR A 262 23.76 -4.76 26.98
N PRO A 263 24.98 -5.02 26.47
CA PRO A 263 25.22 -5.07 25.03
C PRO A 263 24.33 -6.09 24.29
N ALA A 264 24.03 -7.23 24.93
CA ALA A 264 23.13 -8.23 24.37
C ALA A 264 21.69 -7.71 24.26
N ALA A 265 21.20 -7.03 25.31
CA ALA A 265 19.89 -6.38 25.33
C ALA A 265 19.79 -5.27 24.27
N GLN A 266 20.82 -4.44 24.14
CA GLN A 266 20.86 -3.39 23.12
C GLN A 266 20.83 -3.97 21.71
N ALA A 267 21.62 -5.01 21.43
CA ALA A 267 21.62 -5.67 20.13
C ALA A 267 20.24 -6.24 19.75
N PHE A 268 19.48 -6.74 20.75
CA PHE A 268 18.11 -7.18 20.52
C PHE A 268 17.16 -6.00 20.23
N LEU A 269 17.24 -4.90 20.99
CA LEU A 269 16.46 -3.68 20.73
C LEU A 269 16.73 -3.10 19.32
N ASP A 270 18.00 -3.13 18.89
CA ASP A 270 18.41 -2.71 17.55
C ASP A 270 17.80 -3.64 16.49
N PHE A 271 17.78 -4.95 16.75
CA PHE A 271 17.12 -5.91 15.87
C PHE A 271 15.61 -5.68 15.77
N ILE A 272 14.91 -5.42 16.88
CA ILE A 272 13.48 -5.07 16.87
C ILE A 272 13.23 -3.88 15.94
N SER A 273 14.11 -2.87 16.01
CA SER A 273 14.01 -1.65 15.20
C SER A 273 14.46 -1.83 13.75
N SER A 274 15.20 -2.90 13.44
CA SER A 274 15.70 -3.21 12.10
C SER A 274 14.57 -3.58 11.11
N ALA A 275 14.88 -3.56 9.81
CA ALA A 275 13.93 -3.98 8.77
C ALA A 275 13.38 -5.39 8.99
N ASP A 276 14.21 -6.33 9.47
CA ASP A 276 13.79 -7.71 9.73
C ASP A 276 12.84 -7.80 10.93
N GLY A 277 13.17 -7.13 12.03
CA GLY A 277 12.30 -7.07 13.21
C GLY A 277 10.95 -6.44 12.88
N GLN A 278 10.97 -5.31 12.17
CA GLN A 278 9.76 -4.63 11.72
C GLN A 278 8.94 -5.49 10.73
N ASN A 279 9.57 -6.31 9.90
CA ASN A 279 8.87 -7.24 9.01
C ASN A 279 8.18 -8.38 9.78
N ILE A 280 8.76 -8.84 10.89
CA ILE A 280 8.12 -9.83 11.77
C ILE A 280 6.88 -9.21 12.42
N ILE A 281 7.02 -8.00 13.00
CA ILE A 281 5.92 -7.23 13.60
C ILE A 281 4.73 -7.11 12.63
N ASP A 282 4.99 -6.75 11.38
CA ASP A 282 3.95 -6.57 10.36
C ASP A 282 3.29 -7.87 9.89
N LYS A 283 4.08 -8.95 9.77
CA LYS A 283 3.57 -10.28 9.42
C LYS A 283 2.67 -10.85 10.50
N MET A 284 2.94 -10.54 11.76
CA MET A 284 2.09 -10.92 12.89
C MET A 284 0.84 -10.04 13.04
N GLY A 285 0.64 -9.05 12.17
CA GLY A 285 -0.57 -8.21 12.20
C GLY A 285 -0.51 -7.04 13.18
N PHE A 286 0.68 -6.70 13.71
CA PHE A 286 0.87 -5.50 14.54
C PHE A 286 1.24 -4.28 13.70
N VAL A 287 1.10 -3.09 14.28
CA VAL A 287 1.41 -1.80 13.66
C VAL A 287 2.83 -1.39 14.03
N LYS A 288 3.71 -1.25 13.03
CA LYS A 288 5.10 -0.79 13.19
C LYS A 288 5.14 0.60 13.86
N ASN A 289 6.13 0.83 14.73
CA ASN A 289 6.33 2.13 15.40
C ASN A 289 6.55 3.32 14.45
N ASN A 290 6.89 3.05 13.18
CA ASN A 290 7.19 4.06 12.16
C ASN A 290 6.26 4.00 10.95
N LEU A 291 4.97 3.66 11.09
CA LEU A 291 4.00 3.91 10.02
C LEU A 291 3.70 5.41 9.87
N VAL A 292 4.69 6.15 9.37
CA VAL A 292 4.43 7.23 8.43
C VAL A 292 3.74 6.55 7.24
N LYS A 293 2.46 6.86 6.99
CA LYS A 293 1.77 6.39 5.78
C LYS A 293 2.68 6.64 4.58
N VAL A 294 3.08 5.60 3.85
CA VAL A 294 3.86 5.69 2.63
C VAL A 294 2.93 6.27 1.57
N LYS A 295 2.93 7.59 1.50
CA LYS A 295 2.17 8.35 0.51
C LYS A 295 2.72 8.11 -0.89
N ALA A 296 1.84 8.24 -1.88
CA ALA A 296 2.24 8.25 -3.27
C ALA A 296 3.28 9.35 -3.51
N LYS A 297 4.32 9.04 -4.29
CA LYS A 297 5.35 9.98 -4.74
C LYS A 297 5.24 10.27 -6.24
N SER A 298 4.73 9.32 -7.01
CA SER A 298 4.42 9.54 -8.43
C SER A 298 3.34 8.60 -8.95
N ILE A 299 2.77 8.97 -10.08
CA ILE A 299 1.89 8.15 -10.92
C ILE A 299 2.57 7.98 -12.28
N THR A 300 2.57 6.76 -12.80
CA THR A 300 2.95 6.44 -14.18
C THR A 300 1.73 5.95 -14.94
N LEU A 301 1.50 6.47 -16.14
CA LEU A 301 0.42 6.02 -17.02
C LEU A 301 0.94 5.01 -18.03
N GLY A 302 0.12 4.02 -18.39
CA GLY A 302 0.45 3.05 -19.43
C GLY A 302 0.61 3.67 -20.83
N SER A 303 0.07 4.87 -21.05
CA SER A 303 0.35 5.70 -22.21
C SER A 303 0.15 7.18 -21.89
N ALA A 304 0.95 8.05 -22.52
CA ALA A 304 0.78 9.51 -22.47
C ALA A 304 -0.27 10.02 -23.47
N ALA A 305 -0.57 9.22 -24.50
CA ALA A 305 -1.60 9.54 -25.50
C ALA A 305 -2.31 8.28 -26.00
N LEU A 306 -3.59 8.42 -26.34
CA LEU A 306 -4.42 7.35 -26.88
C LEU A 306 -5.16 7.83 -28.13
N ASN A 307 -5.20 6.98 -29.16
CA ASN A 307 -6.04 7.18 -30.34
C ASN A 307 -7.22 6.21 -30.26
N VAL A 308 -8.45 6.72 -30.24
CA VAL A 308 -9.66 5.93 -30.05
C VAL A 308 -10.64 6.22 -31.18
N LYS A 309 -11.29 5.19 -31.72
CA LYS A 309 -12.37 5.41 -32.70
C LYS A 309 -13.67 5.79 -31.98
N PRO A 310 -14.54 6.61 -32.59
CA PRO A 310 -15.88 6.84 -32.05
C PRO A 310 -16.60 5.51 -31.73
N GLY A 311 -17.19 5.42 -30.54
CA GLY A 311 -17.88 4.23 -30.03
C GLY A 311 -16.98 3.16 -29.42
N SER A 312 -15.68 3.18 -29.67
CA SER A 312 -14.72 2.19 -29.15
C SER A 312 -14.18 2.56 -27.77
N SER A 313 -13.66 1.56 -27.05
CA SER A 313 -13.05 1.74 -25.72
C SER A 313 -11.63 1.18 -25.66
N VAL A 314 -10.79 1.77 -24.80
CA VAL A 314 -9.42 1.33 -24.50
C VAL A 314 -9.15 1.51 -23.00
N ASN A 315 -8.30 0.67 -22.42
CA ASN A 315 -7.92 0.80 -21.01
C ASN A 315 -6.70 1.72 -20.86
N LEU A 316 -6.82 2.73 -20.01
CA LEU A 316 -5.70 3.52 -19.51
C LEU A 316 -5.27 2.97 -18.15
N THR A 317 -4.13 2.30 -18.10
CA THR A 317 -3.56 1.81 -16.83
C THR A 317 -2.79 2.91 -16.11
N ALA A 318 -2.80 2.86 -14.78
CA ALA A 318 -2.03 3.75 -13.93
C ALA A 318 -1.34 2.96 -12.81
N ALA A 319 -0.08 3.27 -12.54
CA ALA A 319 0.70 2.68 -11.46
C ALA A 319 1.16 3.77 -10.48
N VAL A 320 0.89 3.55 -9.20
CA VAL A 320 1.32 4.43 -8.10
C VAL A 320 2.63 3.92 -7.53
N THR A 321 3.57 4.84 -7.29
CA THR A 321 4.87 4.53 -6.69
C THR A 321 5.14 5.38 -5.44
N PRO A 322 5.86 4.86 -4.43
CA PRO A 322 6.52 3.55 -4.42
C PRO A 322 5.55 2.35 -4.32
N ALA A 323 6.04 1.14 -4.62
CA ALA A 323 5.18 -0.05 -4.70
C ALA A 323 4.56 -0.45 -3.36
N ASP A 324 5.10 0.04 -2.25
CA ASP A 324 4.62 -0.13 -0.88
C ASP A 324 3.68 1.01 -0.42
N THR A 325 3.24 1.90 -1.32
CA THR A 325 2.22 2.91 -1.01
C THR A 325 0.94 2.27 -0.46
N ASP A 326 0.48 2.74 0.70
CA ASP A 326 -0.66 2.18 1.42
C ASP A 326 -1.98 2.29 0.65
N ASN A 327 -2.24 3.47 0.07
CA ASN A 327 -3.42 3.70 -0.75
C ASN A 327 -3.03 3.92 -2.22
N LYS A 328 -3.16 2.85 -3.01
CA LYS A 328 -2.90 2.85 -4.46
C LYS A 328 -4.11 3.25 -5.31
N LYS A 329 -5.24 3.63 -4.69
CA LYS A 329 -6.44 4.01 -5.45
C LYS A 329 -6.21 5.33 -6.18
N VAL A 330 -6.80 5.42 -7.36
CA VAL A 330 -6.79 6.62 -8.20
C VAL A 330 -8.20 6.98 -8.64
N ALA A 331 -8.42 8.26 -8.90
CA ALA A 331 -9.64 8.79 -9.50
C ALA A 331 -9.35 9.25 -10.93
N TYR A 332 -10.32 9.04 -11.82
CA TYR A 332 -10.26 9.43 -13.23
C TYR A 332 -11.25 10.56 -13.52
N SER A 333 -10.89 11.48 -14.40
CA SER A 333 -11.79 12.50 -14.92
C SER A 333 -11.47 12.83 -16.38
N SER A 334 -12.46 13.36 -17.11
CA SER A 334 -12.30 13.83 -18.48
C SER A 334 -12.51 15.33 -18.57
N SER A 335 -11.68 16.03 -19.33
CA SER A 335 -11.85 17.45 -19.62
C SER A 335 -13.01 17.73 -20.58
N ASN A 336 -13.45 16.74 -21.36
CA ASN A 336 -14.55 16.87 -22.31
C ASN A 336 -15.24 15.53 -22.53
N THR A 337 -16.30 15.27 -21.76
CA THR A 337 -17.08 14.03 -21.82
C THR A 337 -17.88 13.87 -23.11
N ALA A 338 -18.13 14.95 -23.85
CA ALA A 338 -18.76 14.87 -25.18
C ALA A 338 -17.80 14.32 -26.25
N VAL A 339 -16.48 14.36 -26.01
CA VAL A 339 -15.45 13.78 -26.87
C VAL A 339 -15.02 12.40 -26.37
N ALA A 340 -14.64 12.27 -25.09
CA ALA A 340 -14.26 10.99 -24.50
C ALA A 340 -14.66 10.91 -23.02
N THR A 341 -15.15 9.74 -22.59
CA THR A 341 -15.47 9.46 -21.18
C THR A 341 -14.48 8.46 -20.59
N VAL A 342 -14.40 8.38 -19.26
CA VAL A 342 -13.56 7.42 -18.54
C VAL A 342 -14.33 6.85 -17.34
N SER A 343 -14.24 5.54 -17.12
CA SER A 343 -14.83 4.87 -15.95
C SER A 343 -13.96 5.02 -14.69
N SER A 344 -14.49 4.63 -13.53
CA SER A 344 -13.72 4.54 -12.27
C SER A 344 -12.57 3.52 -12.33
N THR A 345 -12.59 2.60 -13.29
CA THR A 345 -11.56 1.57 -13.51
C THR A 345 -10.58 1.92 -14.64
N GLY A 346 -10.66 3.12 -15.23
CA GLY A 346 -9.76 3.57 -16.28
C GLY A 346 -10.14 3.15 -17.71
N VAL A 347 -11.37 2.70 -17.94
CA VAL A 347 -11.87 2.38 -19.30
C VAL A 347 -12.25 3.67 -20.00
N VAL A 348 -11.49 4.07 -21.02
CA VAL A 348 -11.71 5.28 -21.82
C VAL A 348 -12.55 4.94 -23.05
N LYS A 349 -13.69 5.62 -23.26
CA LYS A 349 -14.56 5.45 -24.43
C LYS A 349 -14.55 6.70 -25.30
N GLY A 350 -14.28 6.53 -26.59
CA GLY A 350 -14.40 7.60 -27.58
C GLY A 350 -15.86 7.84 -27.95
N ILE A 351 -16.32 9.10 -27.89
CA ILE A 351 -17.71 9.48 -28.18
C ILE A 351 -17.79 10.16 -29.54
N LYS A 352 -17.05 11.26 -29.73
CA LYS A 352 -17.09 12.08 -30.94
C LYS A 352 -15.69 12.53 -31.33
N THR A 353 -15.46 12.74 -32.62
CA THR A 353 -14.20 13.26 -33.15
C THR A 353 -13.75 14.53 -32.41
N GLY A 354 -12.50 14.55 -31.96
CA GLY A 354 -11.93 15.66 -31.20
C GLY A 354 -10.84 15.18 -30.24
N THR A 355 -10.45 16.06 -29.31
CA THR A 355 -9.45 15.75 -28.27
C THR A 355 -10.01 16.00 -26.88
N ALA A 356 -9.67 15.12 -25.93
CA ALA A 356 -9.97 15.28 -24.51
C ALA A 356 -8.76 14.87 -23.67
N ALA A 357 -8.56 15.54 -22.53
CA ALA A 357 -7.55 15.16 -21.55
C ALA A 357 -8.20 14.27 -20.49
N ILE A 358 -7.66 13.08 -20.28
CA ILE A 358 -8.03 12.21 -19.17
C ILE A 358 -7.02 12.39 -18.04
N THR A 359 -7.48 12.85 -16.88
CA THR A 359 -6.64 13.08 -15.70
C THR A 359 -6.81 11.93 -14.71
N VAL A 360 -5.68 11.39 -14.26
CA VAL A 360 -5.60 10.37 -13.21
C VAL A 360 -4.98 11.01 -11.98
N LYS A 361 -5.64 10.88 -10.82
CA LYS A 361 -5.25 11.55 -9.58
C LYS A 361 -5.24 10.58 -8.39
N THR A 362 -4.23 10.63 -7.53
CA THR A 362 -4.20 9.85 -6.28
C THR A 362 -5.29 10.30 -5.30
N THR A 363 -5.82 9.36 -4.52
CA THR A 363 -6.85 9.62 -3.49
C THR A 363 -6.34 9.53 -2.06
N ASP A 364 -5.03 9.39 -1.87
CA ASP A 364 -4.38 9.30 -0.56
C ASP A 364 -4.11 10.66 0.10
N GLY A 365 -4.63 11.75 -0.47
CA GLY A 365 -4.45 13.13 0.00
C GLY A 365 -3.23 13.84 -0.60
N THR A 366 -2.34 13.15 -1.32
CA THR A 366 -1.21 13.80 -2.01
C THR A 366 -1.62 14.62 -3.22
N ASN A 367 -2.78 14.29 -3.81
CA ASN A 367 -3.33 14.96 -4.98
C ASN A 367 -2.40 14.96 -6.23
N ILE A 368 -1.42 14.06 -6.28
CA ILE A 368 -0.55 13.87 -7.43
C ILE A 368 -1.40 13.48 -8.64
N SER A 369 -1.10 14.06 -9.80
CA SER A 369 -1.85 13.79 -11.02
C SER A 369 -0.98 13.66 -12.26
N LYS A 370 -1.49 12.91 -13.24
CA LYS A 370 -0.97 12.81 -14.60
C LYS A 370 -2.13 12.85 -15.59
N THR A 371 -1.83 13.29 -16.80
CA THR A 371 -2.82 13.42 -17.86
C THR A 371 -2.42 12.61 -19.08
N CYS A 372 -3.40 11.94 -19.68
CA CYS A 372 -3.30 11.29 -20.99
C CYS A 372 -4.12 12.09 -22.00
N LEU A 373 -3.51 12.44 -23.15
CA LEU A 373 -4.23 13.06 -24.25
C LEU A 373 -4.98 11.99 -25.07
N VAL A 374 -6.29 12.08 -25.13
CA VAL A 374 -7.12 11.18 -25.93
C VAL A 374 -7.56 11.90 -27.19
N THR A 375 -7.15 11.36 -28.34
CA THR A 375 -7.62 11.79 -29.66
C THR A 375 -8.65 10.80 -30.14
N VAL A 376 -9.87 11.27 -30.35
CA VAL A 376 -10.93 10.48 -30.95
C VAL A 376 -10.97 10.79 -32.43
N GLU A 377 -10.67 9.80 -33.27
CA GLU A 377 -10.65 9.97 -34.72
C GLU A 377 -11.11 8.72 -35.47
N ASN A 378 -11.67 8.95 -36.66
CA ASN A 378 -12.00 7.92 -37.61
C ASN A 378 -10.91 7.93 -38.71
N PRO A 379 -9.97 6.97 -38.70
CA PRO A 379 -8.85 6.97 -39.62
C PRO A 379 -9.30 6.66 -41.04
N VAL A 380 -8.57 7.18 -42.03
CA VAL A 380 -8.77 6.79 -43.43
C VAL A 380 -8.34 5.33 -43.62
N THR A 381 -9.24 4.51 -44.19
CA THR A 381 -9.00 3.09 -44.48
C THR A 381 -8.64 2.86 -45.95
N SER A 382 -9.11 3.70 -46.87
CA SER A 382 -8.68 3.66 -48.27
C SER A 382 -8.79 5.01 -48.97
N VAL A 383 -8.00 5.17 -50.03
CA VAL A 383 -8.11 6.24 -51.02
C VAL A 383 -8.15 5.61 -52.41
N LYS A 384 -8.98 6.15 -53.29
CA LYS A 384 -9.08 5.75 -54.70
C LYS A 384 -8.97 6.97 -55.59
N LEU A 385 -8.42 6.78 -56.79
CA LEU A 385 -8.47 7.76 -57.86
C LEU A 385 -9.59 7.41 -58.83
N ASN A 386 -10.20 8.42 -59.45
CA ASN A 386 -11.15 8.22 -60.54
C ASN A 386 -10.55 7.56 -61.79
N LYS A 387 -9.21 7.55 -61.89
CA LYS A 387 -8.45 6.96 -62.99
C LYS A 387 -7.21 6.25 -62.45
N THR A 388 -6.91 5.07 -63.00
CA THR A 388 -5.64 4.34 -62.77
C THR A 388 -4.63 4.56 -63.88
N THR A 389 -5.09 5.01 -65.06
CA THR A 389 -4.26 5.47 -66.18
C THR A 389 -4.84 6.75 -66.79
N ALA A 390 -4.00 7.59 -67.37
CA ALA A 390 -4.43 8.77 -68.11
C ALA A 390 -3.43 9.17 -69.20
N ASP A 391 -3.94 9.60 -70.35
CA ASP A 391 -3.15 10.21 -71.42
C ASP A 391 -3.28 11.74 -71.38
N VAL A 392 -2.17 12.45 -71.58
CA VAL A 392 -2.16 13.91 -71.61
C VAL A 392 -1.16 14.41 -72.66
N LYS A 393 -1.54 15.39 -73.48
CA LYS A 393 -0.58 16.02 -74.41
C LYS A 393 0.35 16.99 -73.69
N VAL A 394 1.53 17.25 -74.23
CA VAL A 394 2.44 18.29 -73.70
C VAL A 394 1.71 19.64 -73.60
N GLY A 395 1.84 20.30 -72.45
CA GLY A 395 1.18 21.57 -72.15
C GLY A 395 -0.31 21.47 -71.79
N LYS A 396 -0.92 20.28 -71.88
CA LYS A 396 -2.32 20.05 -71.48
C LYS A 396 -2.40 19.43 -70.08
N THR A 397 -3.61 19.40 -69.53
CA THR A 397 -3.87 18.95 -68.16
C THR A 397 -4.90 17.84 -68.09
N VAL A 398 -4.83 17.03 -67.04
CA VAL A 398 -5.85 16.06 -66.66
C VAL A 398 -6.10 16.13 -65.16
N ALA A 399 -7.37 16.14 -64.74
CA ALA A 399 -7.74 16.17 -63.33
C ALA A 399 -7.93 14.75 -62.79
N LEU A 400 -7.24 14.45 -61.69
CA LEU A 400 -7.44 13.26 -60.88
C LEU A 400 -8.28 13.63 -59.65
N LYS A 401 -9.37 12.92 -59.42
CA LYS A 401 -10.26 13.09 -58.27
C LYS A 401 -10.05 11.96 -57.28
N THR A 402 -9.99 12.28 -56.00
CA THR A 402 -9.80 11.33 -54.92
C THR A 402 -11.12 10.99 -54.23
N THR A 403 -11.35 9.71 -53.96
CA THR A 403 -12.42 9.23 -53.09
C THR A 403 -11.82 8.59 -51.86
N ILE A 404 -12.16 9.09 -50.67
CA ILE A 404 -11.60 8.65 -49.38
C ILE A 404 -12.68 7.91 -48.59
N ASN A 405 -12.33 6.75 -48.04
CA ASN A 405 -13.19 5.97 -47.16
C ASN A 405 -12.55 5.76 -45.78
N PRO A 406 -13.36 5.73 -44.70
CA PRO A 406 -14.80 6.05 -44.69
C PRO A 406 -15.06 7.52 -45.03
N SER A 407 -16.24 7.84 -45.56
CA SER A 407 -16.64 9.22 -45.83
C SER A 407 -16.69 10.07 -44.55
N ALA A 408 -16.84 9.43 -43.38
CA ALA A 408 -16.75 10.04 -42.06
C ALA A 408 -15.32 10.10 -41.49
N ALA A 409 -14.27 9.89 -42.31
CA ALA A 409 -12.89 10.01 -41.84
C ALA A 409 -12.60 11.42 -41.32
N SER A 410 -11.91 11.51 -40.19
CA SER A 410 -11.67 12.76 -39.46
C SER A 410 -10.71 13.70 -40.17
N ASN A 411 -9.69 13.15 -40.85
CA ASN A 411 -8.72 13.92 -41.63
C ASN A 411 -8.62 13.32 -43.04
N LYS A 412 -9.12 14.07 -44.03
CA LYS A 412 -9.17 13.69 -45.45
C LYS A 412 -8.07 14.35 -46.29
N THR A 413 -7.11 15.02 -45.66
CA THR A 413 -6.03 15.69 -46.37
C THR A 413 -5.17 14.67 -47.12
N VAL A 414 -4.78 15.03 -48.34
CA VAL A 414 -3.94 14.21 -49.21
C VAL A 414 -2.70 14.98 -49.66
N ILE A 415 -1.63 14.23 -49.94
CA ILE A 415 -0.38 14.71 -50.51
C ILE A 415 -0.21 14.05 -51.87
N TRP A 416 0.18 14.84 -52.85
CA TRP A 416 0.42 14.36 -54.21
C TRP A 416 1.92 14.34 -54.53
N SER A 417 2.35 13.36 -55.31
CA SER A 417 3.71 13.28 -55.83
C SER A 417 3.72 12.76 -57.27
N SER A 418 4.79 13.11 -58.00
CA SER A 418 5.08 12.56 -59.32
C SER A 418 6.41 11.81 -59.25
N SER A 419 6.45 10.61 -59.82
CA SER A 419 7.70 9.85 -59.95
C SER A 419 8.68 10.48 -60.93
N ASN A 420 8.21 11.34 -61.83
CA ASN A 420 9.05 12.07 -62.77
C ASN A 420 8.47 13.46 -63.06
N PRO A 421 8.77 14.47 -62.21
CA PRO A 421 8.32 15.85 -62.38
C PRO A 421 8.77 16.53 -63.67
N SER A 422 9.77 15.99 -64.39
CA SER A 422 10.18 16.49 -65.71
C SER A 422 9.25 16.04 -66.84
N VAL A 423 8.54 14.92 -66.66
CA VAL A 423 7.55 14.37 -67.60
C VAL A 423 6.16 14.88 -67.27
N ALA A 424 5.73 14.79 -66.01
CA ALA A 424 4.44 15.30 -65.56
C ALA A 424 4.51 15.82 -64.11
N THR A 425 3.86 16.93 -63.81
CA THR A 425 3.71 17.46 -62.45
C THR A 425 2.26 17.45 -62.01
N VAL A 426 2.02 17.39 -60.70
CA VAL A 426 0.68 17.37 -60.11
C VAL A 426 0.55 18.51 -59.08
N SER A 427 -0.58 19.20 -59.10
CA SER A 427 -0.92 20.24 -58.10
C SER A 427 -1.45 19.64 -56.79
N LEU A 428 -1.57 20.46 -55.75
CA LEU A 428 -2.21 20.07 -54.49
C LEU A 428 -3.69 19.66 -54.65
N SER A 429 -4.36 20.14 -55.71
CA SER A 429 -5.75 19.78 -56.05
C SER A 429 -5.89 18.56 -56.97
N GLY A 430 -4.78 17.88 -57.30
CA GLY A 430 -4.80 16.69 -58.16
C GLY A 430 -4.87 16.98 -59.66
N VAL A 431 -4.50 18.19 -60.10
CA VAL A 431 -4.41 18.54 -61.53
C VAL A 431 -3.01 18.22 -62.03
N VAL A 432 -2.94 17.31 -63.01
CA VAL A 432 -1.68 16.87 -63.63
C VAL A 432 -1.43 17.65 -64.92
N ILE A 433 -0.21 18.14 -65.12
CA ILE A 433 0.23 18.84 -66.34
C ILE A 433 1.31 18.01 -67.03
N GLY A 434 1.12 17.70 -68.32
CA GLY A 434 2.14 17.05 -69.15
C GLY A 434 3.22 18.05 -69.57
N LYS A 435 4.48 17.75 -69.29
CA LYS A 435 5.63 18.62 -69.61
C LYS A 435 6.49 18.10 -70.76
N LYS A 436 6.73 16.79 -70.82
CA LYS A 436 7.56 16.15 -71.84
C LYS A 436 7.02 14.76 -72.14
N ALA A 437 7.08 14.34 -73.41
CA ALA A 437 6.67 13.00 -73.81
C ALA A 437 7.41 11.92 -72.97
N GLY A 438 6.67 10.94 -72.47
CA GLY A 438 7.18 9.93 -71.54
C GLY A 438 6.10 9.40 -70.60
N LYS A 439 6.49 8.62 -69.59
CA LYS A 439 5.57 8.11 -68.56
C LYS A 439 5.96 8.59 -67.17
N ALA A 440 4.98 8.90 -66.33
CA ALA A 440 5.16 9.25 -64.92
C ALA A 440 4.04 8.64 -64.07
N LYS A 441 4.35 8.21 -62.85
CA LYS A 441 3.35 7.78 -61.86
C LYS A 441 2.98 8.96 -60.99
N ILE A 442 1.69 9.25 -60.93
CA ILE A 442 1.13 10.25 -60.03
C ILE A 442 0.53 9.51 -58.84
N THR A 443 1.08 9.75 -57.66
CA THR A 443 0.68 9.07 -56.42
C THR A 443 -0.03 10.07 -55.51
N VAL A 444 -1.20 9.70 -55.01
CA VAL A 444 -1.86 10.38 -53.90
C VAL A 444 -1.64 9.58 -52.62
N THR A 445 -1.33 10.25 -51.52
CA THR A 445 -1.15 9.66 -50.19
C THR A 445 -1.98 10.41 -49.16
N THR A 446 -2.83 9.72 -48.40
CA THR A 446 -3.61 10.35 -47.33
C THR A 446 -2.71 10.67 -46.13
N VAL A 447 -2.94 11.81 -45.49
CA VAL A 447 -2.22 12.20 -44.27
C VAL A 447 -2.55 11.24 -43.12
N SER A 448 -3.85 10.99 -42.89
CA SER A 448 -4.36 9.97 -41.96
C SER A 448 -4.30 8.58 -42.60
N GLY A 449 -3.88 7.56 -41.85
CA GLY A 449 -3.87 6.16 -42.29
C GLY A 449 -2.84 5.79 -43.38
N LYS A 450 -2.11 6.77 -43.93
CA LYS A 450 -1.04 6.61 -44.95
C LYS A 450 -1.45 5.72 -46.14
N LYS A 451 -2.69 5.87 -46.62
CA LYS A 451 -3.22 5.10 -47.74
C LYS A 451 -2.82 5.76 -49.05
N THR A 452 -2.53 4.95 -50.07
CA THR A 452 -2.07 5.45 -51.37
C THR A 452 -2.95 4.97 -52.51
N ALA A 453 -3.00 5.77 -53.58
CA ALA A 453 -3.52 5.35 -54.87
C ALA A 453 -2.65 5.97 -55.98
N VAL A 454 -2.52 5.27 -57.11
CA VAL A 454 -1.60 5.64 -58.19
C VAL A 454 -2.34 5.70 -59.51
N CYS A 455 -1.99 6.71 -60.32
CA CYS A 455 -2.38 6.81 -61.71
C CYS A 455 -1.13 6.84 -62.59
N GLU A 456 -1.05 5.97 -63.59
CA GLU A 456 0.02 5.99 -64.59
C GLU A 456 -0.33 6.99 -65.70
N VAL A 457 0.48 8.03 -65.84
CA VAL A 457 0.27 9.10 -66.81
C VAL A 457 1.22 8.93 -67.98
N THR A 458 0.68 8.80 -69.18
CA THR A 458 1.46 8.82 -70.43
C THR A 458 1.32 10.20 -71.07
N VAL A 459 2.45 10.86 -71.28
CA VAL A 459 2.50 12.16 -71.96
C VAL A 459 2.85 11.94 -73.42
N THR A 460 1.99 12.41 -74.32
CA THR A 460 2.19 12.36 -75.77
C THR A 460 2.44 13.75 -76.33
N LYS A 461 2.97 13.83 -77.56
CA LYS A 461 3.26 15.12 -78.23
C LYS A 461 1.98 15.90 -78.54
#